data_AF-G3IYX1-F1
#
_entry.id   AF-G3IYX1-F1
#
_cell.length_a   1.000
_cell.length_b   1.000
_cell.length_c   1.000
_cell.angle_alpha   90.00
_cell.angle_beta   90.00
_cell.angle_gamma   90.00
#
_symmetry.space_group_name_H-M   'P 1'
#
loop_
_entity.id
_entity.type
_entity.pdbx_description
1 polymer ?
#
loop_
_entity_poly.entity_id
_entity_poly.type
_entity_poly.pdbx_seq_one_letter_code
_entity_poly.pdbx_strand_id
1 'polypeptide(L)' 'MKNQSPLTDADGEVRELTEEDFKNAVPFSALPESLQTALRGLKGRGKQQSPTKVSTTVRFDRDVLDAFRATAGKSG' A
#
# COMPACT_ATOMS: atom_id res chain seq x y z
N MET A 1 -11.83 18.89 21.53
CA MET A 1 -10.89 17.87 21.01
C MET A 1 -9.53 18.55 20.92
N LYS A 2 -8.47 17.98 21.51
CA LYS A 2 -7.12 18.56 21.38
C LYS A 2 -6.71 18.43 19.91
N ASN A 3 -6.54 19.55 19.20
CA ASN A 3 -6.00 19.55 17.84
C ASN A 3 -4.53 19.13 17.93
N GLN A 4 -4.26 17.84 17.74
CA GLN A 4 -2.91 17.35 17.57
C GLN A 4 -2.47 17.63 16.13
N SER A 5 -1.21 18.05 15.97
CA SER A 5 -0.60 18.22 14.66
C SER A 5 -0.73 16.92 13.86
N PRO A 6 -1.06 16.98 12.56
CA PRO A 6 -1.19 15.79 11.73
C PRO A 6 0.11 14.96 11.71
N LEU A 7 -0.03 13.65 11.56
CA LEU A 7 1.10 12.70 11.47
C LEU A 7 1.79 12.73 10.10
N THR A 8 1.09 13.23 9.09
CA THR A 8 1.58 13.38 7.72
C THR A 8 1.65 14.84 7.32
N ASP A 9 2.61 15.17 6.46
CA ASP A 9 2.72 16.48 5.84
C ASP A 9 1.83 16.62 4.58
N ALA A 10 1.99 17.73 3.86
CA ALA A 10 1.20 18.03 2.66
C ALA A 10 1.53 17.11 1.47
N ASP A 11 2.74 16.55 1.44
CA ASP A 11 3.20 15.62 0.41
C ASP A 11 2.83 14.17 0.76
N GLY A 12 2.36 13.94 1.98
CA GLY A 12 1.89 12.65 2.48
C GLY A 12 2.99 11.85 3.19
N GLU A 13 4.15 12.45 3.45
CA GLU A 13 5.22 11.80 4.17
C GLU A 13 4.94 11.80 5.67
N VAL A 14 5.31 10.70 6.33
CA VAL A 14 5.08 10.49 7.75
C VAL A 14 6.26 11.06 8.52
N ARG A 15 6.01 11.96 9.48
CA ARG A 15 7.06 12.45 10.39
C ARG A 15 7.53 11.34 11.32
N GLU A 16 8.72 11.51 11.90
CA GLU A 16 9.19 10.63 12.96
C GLU A 16 8.20 10.57 14.13
N LEU A 17 7.93 9.34 14.60
CA LEU A 17 7.06 9.09 15.74
C LEU A 17 7.84 9.29 17.04
N THR A 18 7.23 10.03 17.95
CA THR A 18 7.79 10.37 19.27
C THR A 18 7.13 9.55 20.37
N GLU A 19 7.73 9.52 21.56
CA GLU A 19 7.15 8.85 22.72
C GLU A 19 5.76 9.41 23.09
N GLU A 20 5.54 10.70 22.85
CA GLU A 20 4.26 11.39 23.05
C GLU A 20 3.14 10.83 22.17
N ASP A 21 3.46 10.37 20.96
CA ASP A 21 2.49 9.78 20.04
C ASP A 21 1.99 8.44 20.59
N PHE A 22 2.90 7.64 21.17
CA PHE A 22 2.56 6.33 21.76
C PHE A 22 1.74 6.45 23.04
N LYS A 23 1.88 7.54 23.82
CA LYS A 23 1.08 7.76 25.04
C LYS A 23 -0.42 7.84 24.76
N ASN A 24 -0.81 8.21 23.53
CA ASN A 24 -2.20 8.29 23.11
C ASN A 24 -2.67 7.03 22.36
N ALA A 25 -1.78 6.07 22.10
CA ALA A 25 -2.14 4.84 21.42
C ALA A 25 -3.02 3.96 22.33
N VAL A 26 -4.13 3.46 21.77
CA VAL A 26 -5.06 2.59 22.49
C VAL A 26 -5.12 1.21 21.84
N PRO A 27 -5.34 0.14 22.61
CA PRO A 27 -5.53 -1.18 22.05
C PRO A 27 -6.79 -1.22 21.18
N PHE A 28 -6.83 -2.14 20.22
CA PHE A 28 -7.96 -2.32 19.31
C PHE A 28 -9.31 -2.49 20.04
N SER A 29 -9.30 -3.18 21.19
CA SER A 29 -10.48 -3.40 22.03
C SER A 29 -11.08 -2.13 22.64
N ALA A 30 -10.28 -1.05 22.76
CA ALA A 30 -10.73 0.24 23.28
C ALA A 30 -11.31 1.15 22.20
N LEU A 31 -11.29 0.74 20.92
CA LEU A 31 -11.89 1.49 19.83
C LEU A 31 -13.42 1.38 19.84
N PRO A 32 -14.17 2.36 19.30
CA PRO A 32 -15.62 2.23 19.14
C PRO A 32 -16.02 1.01 18.29
N GLU A 33 -17.14 0.37 18.62
CA GLU A 33 -17.59 -0.87 17.98
C GLU A 33 -17.80 -0.74 16.47
N SER A 34 -18.33 0.40 16.01
CA SER A 34 -18.48 0.72 14.59
C SER A 34 -17.14 0.74 13.86
N LEU A 35 -16.11 1.29 14.49
CA LEU A 35 -14.76 1.38 13.94
C LEU A 35 -14.05 0.01 13.97
N GLN A 36 -14.21 -0.76 15.06
CA GLN A 36 -13.73 -2.14 15.10
C GLN A 36 -14.32 -2.99 13.97
N THR A 37 -15.61 -2.82 13.67
CA THR A 37 -16.30 -3.53 12.59
C THR A 37 -15.74 -3.14 11.22
N ALA A 38 -15.56 -1.85 10.97
CA ALA A 38 -14.96 -1.36 9.72
C ALA A 38 -13.54 -1.89 9.50
N LEU A 39 -12.70 -1.84 10.53
CA LEU A 39 -11.31 -2.32 10.48
C LEU A 39 -11.22 -3.84 10.29
N ARG A 40 -12.14 -4.62 10.86
CA ARG A 40 -12.23 -6.06 10.57
C ARG A 40 -12.60 -6.35 9.11
N GLY A 41 -13.37 -5.46 8.47
CA GLY A 41 -13.74 -5.54 7.06
C GLY A 41 -12.60 -5.23 6.08
N LEU A 42 -11.53 -4.59 6.55
CA LEU A 42 -10.34 -4.22 5.76
C LEU A 42 -9.34 -5.37 5.53
N LYS A 43 -9.72 -6.63 5.80
CA LYS A 43 -8.86 -7.83 5.64
C LYS A 43 -8.36 -8.11 4.21
N GLY A 44 -8.66 -7.27 3.23
CA GLY A 44 -8.13 -7.35 1.88
C GLY A 44 -7.42 -6.06 1.48
N ARG A 45 -6.38 -6.19 0.65
CA ARG A 45 -5.91 -5.08 -0.20
C ARG A 45 -7.15 -4.43 -0.83
N GLY A 46 -7.25 -3.11 -0.76
CA GLY A 46 -8.34 -2.38 -1.41
C GLY A 46 -8.50 -2.86 -2.86
N LYS A 47 -9.74 -2.86 -3.36
CA LYS A 47 -10.09 -3.34 -4.70
C LYS A 47 -9.02 -2.86 -5.68
N GLN A 48 -8.29 -3.80 -6.32
CA GLN A 48 -7.25 -3.46 -7.30
C GLN A 48 -7.84 -2.46 -8.29
N GLN A 49 -7.40 -1.19 -8.22
CA GLN A 49 -8.13 -0.07 -8.86
C GLN A 49 -8.22 -0.23 -10.37
N SER A 50 -7.22 -0.87 -10.97
CA SER A 50 -7.22 -1.32 -12.35
C SER A 50 -6.19 -2.44 -12.54
N PRO A 51 -6.38 -3.37 -13.48
CA PRO A 51 -5.30 -4.23 -13.93
C PRO A 51 -4.17 -3.37 -14.51
N THR A 52 -2.99 -3.39 -13.89
CA THR A 52 -1.83 -2.64 -14.39
C THR A 52 -1.28 -3.23 -15.69
N LYS A 53 -1.57 -4.52 -15.96
CA LYS A 53 -1.11 -5.21 -17.16
C LYS A 53 -2.14 -5.07 -18.27
N VAL A 54 -1.74 -4.42 -19.35
CA VAL A 54 -2.47 -4.40 -20.62
C VAL A 54 -1.89 -5.48 -21.52
N SER A 55 -2.72 -6.44 -21.94
CA SER A 55 -2.31 -7.41 -22.97
C SER A 55 -2.32 -6.71 -24.33
N THR A 56 -1.21 -6.75 -25.07
CA THR A 56 -1.11 -6.19 -26.41
C THR A 56 -0.30 -7.11 -27.30
N THR A 57 -0.77 -7.33 -28.52
CA THR A 57 -0.06 -8.11 -29.53
C THR A 57 0.88 -7.20 -30.31
N VAL A 58 2.18 -7.41 -30.14
CA VAL A 58 3.25 -6.71 -30.87
C VAL A 58 4.20 -7.76 -31.45
N ARG A 59 4.72 -7.50 -32.66
CA ARG A 59 5.74 -8.34 -33.28
C ARG A 59 7.10 -7.72 -33.03
N PHE A 60 8.05 -8.56 -32.62
CA PHE A 60 9.44 -8.19 -32.44
C PHE A 60 10.32 -9.13 -33.27
N ASP A 61 11.52 -8.66 -33.61
CA ASP A 61 12.54 -9.50 -34.22
C ASP A 61 12.98 -10.61 -33.25
N ARG A 62 13.46 -11.72 -33.81
CA ARG A 62 13.86 -12.91 -33.05
C ARG A 62 14.88 -12.59 -31.94
N ASP A 63 15.90 -11.82 -32.28
CA ASP A 63 17.02 -11.52 -31.38
C ASP A 63 16.58 -10.70 -30.15
N VAL A 64 15.59 -9.83 -30.33
CA VAL A 64 14.98 -9.05 -29.25
C VAL A 64 14.23 -9.97 -28.28
N LEU A 65 13.50 -10.96 -28.78
CA LEU A 65 12.80 -11.95 -27.94
C LEU A 65 13.79 -12.82 -27.15
N ASP A 66 14.91 -13.20 -27.77
CA ASP A 66 15.91 -14.04 -27.13
C ASP A 66 16.63 -13.28 -26.00
N ALA A 67 16.92 -11.98 -26.18
CA ALA A 67 17.45 -11.11 -25.13
C ALA A 67 16.48 -10.92 -23.95
N PHE A 68 15.18 -10.77 -24.21
CA PHE A 68 14.18 -10.69 -23.13
C PHE A 68 14.04 -12.00 -22.36
N ARG A 69 14.12 -13.16 -23.03
CA ARG A 69 14.08 -14.47 -22.37
C ARG A 69 15.29 -14.70 -21.46
N ALA A 70 16.47 -14.27 -21.90
CA ALA A 70 17.70 -14.39 -21.11
C ALA A 70 17.66 -13.52 -19.84
N THR A 71 17.03 -12.35 -19.89
CA THR A 71 16.97 -11.39 -18.76
C THR A 71 15.80 -11.64 -17.81
N ALA A 72 14.66 -12.14 -18.30
CA ALA A 72 13.45 -12.36 -17.51
C ALA A 72 13.48 -13.62 -16.61
N GLY A 73 14.53 -14.46 -16.69
CA GLY A 73 14.67 -15.69 -15.90
C GLY A 73 14.94 -15.51 -14.39
N LYS A 74 15.02 -14.27 -13.87
CA LYS A 74 15.17 -13.96 -12.44
C LYS A 74 14.07 -13.02 -11.95
N SER A 75 12.86 -13.55 -11.81
CA SER A 75 11.82 -12.95 -10.96
C SER A 75 10.80 -14.02 -10.63
N GLY A 76 11.08 -14.78 -9.57
CA GLY A 76 10.19 -15.72 -8.91
C GLY A 76 10.70 -15.93 -7.50
#